data_AF-A0A1G8HWQ6-F1
#
_entry.id   AF-A0A1G8HWQ6-F1
#
_cell.length_a   1.000
_cell.length_b   1.000
_cell.length_c   1.000
_cell.angle_alpha   90.00
_cell.angle_beta   90.00
_cell.angle_gamma   90.00
#
_symmetry.space_group_name_H-M   'P 1'
#
loop_
_entity.id
_entity.type
_entity.pdbx_description
1 polymer ?
#
loop_
_entity_poly.entity_id
_entity_poly.type
_entity_poly.pdbx_seq_one_letter_code
_entity_poly.pdbx_strand_id
1 'polypeptide(L)'
;MRVVEQVAVLSPCEKAGLDPERLEQLFARLGPQEGENVVCRAMEELACRLGHADRLFTQGDWPEMRKCTRALGRIAEQIGMSGLSRISRDVVQCIDDGDGVALSATLARMVRMGESSLYALWDLQDLSV
;
A
#
# COMPACT_ATOMS: atom_id res chain seq x y z
N MET A 1 16.15 24.86 30.81
CA MET A 1 16.09 24.21 29.48
C MET A 1 15.91 22.72 29.73
N ARG A 2 14.70 22.16 29.52
CA ARG A 2 14.46 20.72 29.70
C ARG A 2 14.91 20.00 28.43
N VAL A 3 15.93 19.16 28.54
CA VAL A 3 16.36 18.26 27.47
C VAL A 3 15.34 17.13 27.41
N VAL A 4 14.69 16.95 26.27
CA VAL A 4 13.76 15.83 26.06
C VAL A 4 14.62 14.65 25.58
N GLU A 5 14.94 13.74 26.50
CA GLU A 5 16.06 12.80 26.33
C GLU A 5 15.67 11.42 25.74
N GLN A 6 14.43 11.23 25.29
CA GLN A 6 14.05 9.99 24.59
C GLN A 6 13.06 10.26 23.47
N VAL A 7 13.54 10.25 22.23
CA VAL A 7 12.68 10.09 21.06
C VAL A 7 12.39 8.60 20.93
N ALA A 8 11.21 8.17 21.41
CA ALA A 8 10.73 6.82 21.14
C ALA A 8 10.36 6.75 19.64
N VAL A 9 11.18 6.04 18.86
CA VAL A 9 10.82 5.71 17.48
C VAL A 9 9.72 4.66 17.53
N LEU A 10 8.48 5.10 17.35
CA LEU A 10 7.36 4.20 17.13
C LEU A 10 7.45 3.70 15.69
N SER A 11 7.45 2.38 15.53
CA SER A 11 7.30 1.70 14.24
C SER A 11 5.94 1.01 14.20
N PRO A 12 4.83 1.74 13.93
CA PRO A 12 3.51 1.13 13.82
C PRO A 12 3.55 0.06 12.72
N CYS A 13 3.42 -1.20 13.14
CA CYS A 13 3.28 -2.34 12.24
C CYS A 13 1.79 -2.57 12.05
N GLU A 14 1.28 -2.12 10.91
CA GLU A 14 -0.07 -2.43 10.48
C GLU A 14 -0.01 -3.59 9.50
N LYS A 15 -0.78 -4.65 9.78
CA LYS A 15 -0.88 -5.77 8.87
C LYS A 15 -1.56 -5.29 7.58
N ALA A 16 -0.77 -5.03 6.56
CA ALA A 16 -1.24 -4.81 5.21
C ALA A 16 -1.43 -6.14 4.45
N GLY A 17 -1.28 -7.26 5.16
CA GLY A 17 -1.36 -8.63 4.65
C GLY A 17 -2.62 -8.90 3.83
N LEU A 18 -2.44 -9.76 2.82
CA LEU A 18 -3.51 -10.22 1.97
C LEU A 18 -4.58 -10.93 2.80
N ASP A 19 -5.83 -10.61 2.53
CA ASP A 19 -6.98 -11.34 3.05
C ASP A 19 -6.97 -12.78 2.51
N PRO A 20 -6.75 -13.80 3.37
CA PRO A 20 -6.64 -15.19 2.93
C PRO A 20 -7.90 -15.69 2.23
N GLU A 21 -9.09 -15.27 2.68
CA GLU A 21 -10.36 -15.69 2.09
C GLU A 21 -10.50 -15.14 0.67
N ARG A 22 -10.04 -13.90 0.43
CA ARG A 22 -10.06 -13.32 -0.92
C ARG A 22 -9.06 -13.98 -1.85
N LEU A 23 -7.88 -14.34 -1.35
CA LEU A 23 -6.92 -15.11 -2.13
C LEU A 23 -7.46 -16.47 -2.50
N GLU A 24 -8.00 -17.21 -1.53
CA GLU A 24 -8.61 -18.53 -1.78
C GLU A 24 -9.71 -18.43 -2.84
N GLN A 25 -10.58 -17.41 -2.77
CA GLN A 25 -11.60 -17.17 -3.79
C GLN A 25 -11.00 -16.82 -5.16
N LEU A 26 -9.91 -16.04 -5.21
CA LEU A 26 -9.21 -15.70 -6.46
C LEU A 26 -8.63 -16.97 -7.10
N PHE A 27 -7.90 -17.77 -6.32
CA PHE A 27 -7.29 -19.03 -6.77
C PHE A 27 -8.34 -20.08 -7.14
N ALA A 28 -9.44 -20.18 -6.40
CA ALA A 28 -10.55 -21.08 -6.74
C ALA A 28 -11.21 -20.73 -8.09
N ARG A 29 -11.22 -19.45 -8.46
CA ARG A 29 -11.83 -18.96 -9.72
C ARG A 29 -10.92 -19.07 -10.92
N LEU A 30 -9.63 -18.80 -10.75
CA LEU A 30 -8.66 -18.70 -11.85
C LEU A 30 -7.79 -19.96 -12.00
N GLY A 31 -7.71 -20.78 -10.95
CA GLY A 31 -6.72 -21.84 -10.83
C GLY A 31 -5.38 -21.32 -10.29
N PRO A 32 -4.47 -22.23 -9.89
CA PRO A 32 -3.21 -21.90 -9.23
C PRO A 32 -2.32 -20.96 -10.05
N GLN A 33 -2.05 -21.33 -11.31
CA GLN A 33 -1.11 -20.61 -12.17
C GLN A 33 -1.60 -19.20 -12.54
N GLU A 34 -2.87 -19.07 -12.93
CA GLU A 34 -3.43 -17.77 -13.28
C GLU A 34 -3.67 -16.90 -12.05
N GLY A 35 -4.01 -17.48 -10.89
CA GLY A 35 -4.08 -16.77 -9.63
C GLY A 35 -2.73 -16.16 -9.24
N GLU A 36 -1.66 -16.93 -9.32
CA GLU A 36 -0.29 -16.46 -9.06
C GLU A 36 0.11 -15.33 -10.03
N ASN A 37 -0.13 -15.52 -11.34
CA ASN A 37 0.15 -14.51 -12.35
C ASN A 37 -0.57 -13.17 -12.07
N VAL A 38 -1.84 -13.23 -11.64
CA VAL A 38 -2.62 -12.03 -11.28
C VAL A 38 -2.06 -11.36 -10.04
N VAL A 39 -1.71 -12.13 -9.01
CA VAL A 39 -1.15 -11.58 -7.76
C VAL A 39 0.22 -10.92 -8.03
N CYS A 40 1.13 -11.58 -8.76
CA CYS A 40 2.43 -11.01 -9.13
C CYS A 40 2.30 -9.69 -9.89
N ARG A 41 1.46 -9.65 -10.93
CA ARG A 41 1.23 -8.41 -11.72
C ARG A 41 0.64 -7.29 -10.88
N ALA A 42 -0.33 -7.62 -10.01
CA ALA A 42 -0.94 -6.63 -9.13
C ALA A 42 0.08 -6.05 -8.16
N MET A 43 0.98 -6.87 -7.61
CA MET A 43 2.05 -6.42 -6.72
C MET A 43 3.07 -5.51 -7.44
N GLU A 44 3.52 -5.90 -8.63
CA GLU A 44 4.42 -5.08 -9.46
C GLU A 44 3.80 -3.70 -9.77
N GLU A 45 2.51 -3.69 -10.12
CA GLU A 45 1.77 -2.47 -10.41
C GLU A 45 1.60 -1.61 -9.15
N LEU A 46 1.34 -2.21 -7.99
CA LEU A 46 1.28 -1.51 -6.69
C LEU A 46 2.62 -0.87 -6.35
N ALA A 47 3.73 -1.60 -6.46
CA ALA A 47 5.07 -1.09 -6.20
C ALA A 47 5.40 0.12 -7.08
N CYS A 48 5.12 0.02 -8.39
CA CYS A 48 5.31 1.13 -9.32
C CYS A 48 4.45 2.35 -8.94
N ARG A 49 3.20 2.12 -8.51
CA ARG A 49 2.26 3.19 -8.14
C ARG A 49 2.63 3.87 -6.83
N LEU A 50 3.15 3.14 -5.86
CA LEU A 50 3.68 3.72 -4.61
C LEU A 50 4.82 4.70 -4.92
N GLY A 51 5.82 4.27 -5.69
CA GLY A 51 6.92 5.15 -6.10
C GLY A 51 6.49 6.29 -7.03
N HIS A 52 5.39 6.15 -7.77
CA HIS A 52 4.83 7.25 -8.55
C HIS A 52 4.09 8.26 -7.67
N ALA A 53 3.28 7.82 -6.71
CA ALA A 53 2.56 8.67 -5.77
C ALA A 53 3.53 9.53 -4.93
N ASP A 54 4.64 8.94 -4.48
CA ASP A 54 5.69 9.66 -3.76
C ASP A 54 6.32 10.78 -4.62
N ARG A 55 6.67 10.47 -5.87
CA ARG A 55 7.17 11.48 -6.82
C ARG A 55 6.15 12.60 -7.07
N LEU A 56 4.88 12.27 -7.28
CA LEU A 56 3.83 13.27 -7.50
C LEU A 56 3.64 14.18 -6.28
N PHE A 57 3.76 13.62 -5.07
CA PHE A 57 3.76 14.40 -3.84
C PHE A 57 4.91 15.41 -3.79
N THR A 58 6.14 14.99 -4.12
CA THR A 58 7.29 15.92 -4.17
C THR A 58 7.15 17.00 -5.24
N GLN A 59 6.42 16.72 -6.32
CA GLN A 59 6.17 17.66 -7.42
C GLN A 59 4.98 18.60 -7.16
N GLY A 60 4.15 18.30 -6.17
CA GLY A 60 2.91 19.04 -5.90
C GLY A 60 1.81 18.82 -6.94
N ASP A 61 1.87 17.76 -7.74
CA ASP A 61 0.86 17.44 -8.75
C ASP A 61 -0.31 16.66 -8.10
N TRP A 62 -1.15 17.38 -7.36
CA TRP A 62 -2.28 16.82 -6.62
C TRP A 62 -3.33 16.14 -7.51
N PRO A 63 -3.74 16.70 -8.66
CA PRO A 63 -4.70 16.04 -9.54
C PRO A 63 -4.23 14.68 -10.03
N GLU A 64 -2.96 14.54 -10.41
CA GLU A 64 -2.43 13.27 -10.87
C GLU A 64 -2.15 12.33 -9.70
N MET A 65 -1.67 12.84 -8.56
CA MET A 65 -1.49 12.06 -7.33
C MET A 65 -2.80 11.41 -6.91
N ARG A 66 -3.92 12.16 -6.97
CA ARG A 66 -5.24 11.65 -6.66
C ARG A 66 -5.64 10.48 -7.56
N LYS A 67 -5.39 10.56 -8.88
CA LYS A 67 -5.69 9.47 -9.82
C LYS A 67 -4.82 8.25 -9.53
N CYS A 68 -3.53 8.46 -9.32
CA CYS A 68 -2.56 7.42 -9.00
C CYS A 68 -2.98 6.65 -7.73
N THR A 69 -3.26 7.37 -6.64
CA THR A 69 -3.69 6.79 -5.37
C THR A 69 -5.03 6.04 -5.48
N ARG A 70 -6.00 6.57 -6.23
CA ARG A 70 -7.27 5.85 -6.48
C ARG A 70 -7.10 4.57 -7.29
N ALA A 71 -6.13 4.52 -8.20
CA ALA A 71 -5.82 3.31 -8.95
C ALA A 71 -5.14 2.27 -8.05
N LEU A 72 -4.16 2.71 -7.26
CA LEU A 72 -3.48 1.90 -6.25
C LEU A 72 -4.48 1.24 -5.30
N GLY A 73 -5.43 2.01 -4.75
CA GLY A 73 -6.46 1.50 -3.85
C GLY A 73 -7.33 0.39 -4.43
N ARG A 74 -7.65 0.48 -5.74
CA ARG A 74 -8.43 -0.51 -6.46
C ARG A 74 -7.65 -1.81 -6.67
N ILE A 75 -6.37 -1.72 -7.02
CA ILE A 75 -5.50 -2.90 -7.18
C ILE A 75 -5.32 -3.61 -5.85
N ALA A 76 -5.06 -2.85 -4.79
CA ALA A 76 -4.96 -3.37 -3.43
C ALA A 76 -6.22 -4.16 -3.03
N GLU A 77 -7.40 -3.65 -3.36
CA GLU A 77 -8.66 -4.33 -3.08
C GLU A 77 -8.86 -5.63 -3.87
N GLN A 78 -8.37 -5.69 -5.11
CA GLN A 78 -8.48 -6.87 -5.98
C GLN A 78 -7.75 -8.09 -5.41
N ILE A 79 -6.60 -7.88 -4.76
CA ILE A 79 -5.80 -8.95 -4.15
C ILE A 79 -6.01 -9.06 -2.63
N GLY A 80 -6.97 -8.31 -2.07
CA GLY A 80 -7.34 -8.44 -0.65
C GLY A 80 -6.46 -7.67 0.32
N MET A 81 -5.70 -6.67 -0.13
CA MET A 81 -4.96 -5.73 0.73
C MET A 81 -5.89 -4.64 1.28
N SER A 82 -6.88 -5.04 2.07
CA SER A 82 -7.93 -4.15 2.60
C SER A 82 -7.37 -2.96 3.40
N GLY A 83 -6.28 -3.18 4.14
CA GLY A 83 -5.55 -2.12 4.85
C GLY A 83 -5.01 -1.06 3.90
N LEU A 84 -4.28 -1.47 2.86
CA LEU A 84 -3.71 -0.56 1.86
C LEU A 84 -4.81 0.16 1.06
N SER A 85 -5.89 -0.55 0.71
CA SER A 85 -7.08 0.04 0.09
C SER A 85 -7.70 1.14 0.97
N ARG A 86 -7.79 0.94 2.29
CA ARG A 86 -8.28 1.97 3.22
C ARG A 86 -7.39 3.20 3.25
N ILE A 87 -6.08 3.02 3.38
CA ILE A 87 -5.16 4.17 3.42
C ILE A 87 -5.18 4.95 2.11
N SER A 88 -5.33 4.28 0.96
CA SER A 88 -5.47 4.97 -0.32
C SER A 88 -6.67 5.94 -0.33
N ARG A 89 -7.77 5.58 0.34
CA ARG A 89 -8.94 6.46 0.48
C ARG A 89 -8.63 7.64 1.40
N ASP A 90 -7.94 7.40 2.51
CA ASP A 90 -7.53 8.46 3.44
C ASP A 90 -6.62 9.48 2.75
N VAL A 91 -5.66 9.02 1.93
CA VAL A 91 -4.78 9.89 1.13
C VAL A 91 -5.58 10.71 0.11
N VAL A 92 -6.53 10.09 -0.60
CA VAL A 92 -7.41 10.81 -1.55
C VAL A 92 -8.24 11.86 -0.84
N GLN A 93 -8.77 11.55 0.34
CA GLN A 93 -9.52 12.51 1.15
C GLN A 93 -8.64 13.68 1.58
N CYS A 94 -7.41 13.44 2.02
CA CYS A 94 -6.47 14.51 2.38
C CYS A 94 -6.12 15.42 1.19
N ILE A 95 -6.01 14.85 -0.02
CA ILE A 95 -5.83 15.63 -1.25
C ILE A 95 -7.06 16.51 -1.51
N ASP A 96 -8.26 15.94 -1.39
CA ASP A 96 -9.52 16.65 -1.63
C ASP A 96 -9.77 17.77 -0.60
N ASP A 97 -9.33 17.57 0.65
CA ASP A 97 -9.43 18.53 1.75
C ASP A 97 -8.34 19.61 1.73
N GLY A 98 -7.28 19.43 0.92
CA GLY A 98 -6.13 20.34 0.86
C GLY A 98 -5.26 20.35 2.13
N ASP A 99 -5.37 19.33 2.97
CA ASP A 99 -4.59 19.20 4.21
C ASP A 99 -3.22 18.57 3.92
N GLY A 100 -2.22 19.43 3.66
CA GLY A 100 -0.85 19.00 3.37
C GLY A 100 -0.18 18.23 4.52
N VAL A 101 -0.57 18.48 5.77
CA VAL A 101 0.00 17.79 6.94
C VAL A 101 -0.56 16.37 7.01
N ALA A 102 -1.89 16.24 6.92
CA ALA A 102 -2.55 14.93 6.89
C ALA A 102 -2.14 14.13 5.64
N LEU A 103 -1.96 14.79 4.49
CA LEU A 103 -1.49 14.15 3.27
C LEU A 103 -0.08 13.56 3.44
N SER A 104 0.86 14.33 3.99
CA SER A 104 2.21 13.84 4.28
C SER A 104 2.20 12.61 5.19
N ALA A 105 1.41 12.67 6.28
CA ALA A 105 1.33 11.58 7.25
C ALA A 105 0.70 10.30 6.65
N THR A 106 -0.40 10.45 5.89
CA THR A 106 -1.11 9.33 5.27
C THR A 106 -0.33 8.72 4.11
N LEU A 107 0.36 9.53 3.29
CA LEU A 107 1.27 9.04 2.25
C LEU A 107 2.42 8.23 2.85
N ALA A 108 3.08 8.76 3.87
CA ALA A 108 4.18 8.05 4.53
C ALA A 108 3.72 6.70 5.12
N ARG A 109 2.49 6.64 5.64
CA ARG A 109 1.87 5.39 6.10
C ARG A 109 1.58 4.42 4.95
N MET A 110 1.09 4.94 3.81
CA MET A 110 0.82 4.16 2.60
C MET A 110 2.09 3.51 2.05
N VAL A 111 3.19 4.26 1.98
CA VAL A 111 4.50 3.75 1.52
C VAL A 111 5.02 2.64 2.42
N ARG A 112 5.08 2.88 3.75
CA ARG A 112 5.56 1.86 4.70
C ARG A 112 4.76 0.56 4.65
N MET A 113 3.42 0.64 4.56
CA MET A 113 2.57 -0.55 4.46
C MET A 113 2.73 -1.25 3.11
N GLY A 114 2.84 -0.49 2.01
CA GLY A 114 3.09 -1.04 0.70
C GLY A 114 4.39 -1.83 0.64
N GLU A 115 5.49 -1.23 1.10
CA GLU A 115 6.81 -1.88 1.16
C GLU A 115 6.79 -3.12 2.04
N SER A 116 6.23 -3.03 3.26
CA SER A 116 6.15 -4.18 4.18
C SER A 116 5.33 -5.35 3.62
N SER A 117 4.31 -5.07 2.80
CA SER A 117 3.47 -6.11 2.19
C SER A 117 4.15 -6.82 1.04
N LEU A 118 4.91 -6.06 0.25
CA LEU A 118 5.69 -6.62 -0.84
C LEU A 118 6.73 -7.60 -0.27
N TYR A 119 7.46 -7.21 0.79
CA TYR A 119 8.40 -8.11 1.47
C TYR A 119 7.74 -9.33 2.13
N ALA A 120 6.56 -9.19 2.74
CA ALA A 120 5.91 -10.27 3.47
C ALA A 120 5.45 -11.46 2.58
N LEU A 121 5.31 -11.27 1.27
CA LEU A 121 4.99 -12.35 0.34
C LEU A 121 6.22 -13.05 -0.23
N TRP A 122 7.34 -12.34 -0.34
CA TRP A 122 8.63 -12.97 -0.70
C TRP A 122 9.12 -13.93 0.38
N ASP A 123 8.86 -13.65 1.67
CA ASP A 123 9.13 -14.59 2.77
C ASP A 123 8.32 -15.90 2.65
N LEU A 124 7.20 -15.92 1.91
CA LEU A 124 6.43 -17.15 1.67
C LEU A 124 7.01 -18.01 0.53
N GLN A 125 7.77 -17.41 -0.40
CA GLN A 125 8.45 -18.12 -1.50
C GLN A 125 9.78 -18.73 -1.05
N ASP A 126 10.43 -18.20 0.00
CA ASP A 126 11.69 -18.73 0.54
C ASP A 126 11.53 -19.99 1.41
N LEU A 127 10.29 -20.48 1.57
CA LEU A 127 9.97 -21.71 2.31
C LEU A 127 9.67 -22.92 1.41
N SER A 128 9.80 -22.80 0.08
CA SER A 128 9.83 -23.97 -0.80
C SER A 128 11.28 -24.44 -1.01
N VAL A 129 11.80 -25.20 -0.03
CA VAL A 129 12.92 -26.14 -0.24
C VAL A 129 12.36 -27.54 -0.43
#